data_AF-A0A1H3E5T7-F1
#
_entry.id   AF-A0A1H3E5T7-F1
#
_cell.length_a   1.000
_cell.length_b   1.000
_cell.length_c   1.000
_cell.angle_alpha   90.00
_cell.angle_beta   90.00
_cell.angle_gamma   90.00
#
_symmetry.space_group_name_H-M   'P 1'
#
loop_
_entity.id
_entity.type
_entity.pdbx_description
1 polymer ?
#
loop_
_entity_poly.entity_id
_entity_poly.type
_entity_poly.pdbx_seq_one_letter_code
_entity_poly.pdbx_strand_id
1 'polypeptide(L)'
;MTNYVHFDADGRIGGSTTGGAPEGTTVHGFPFFLQGSWSGETHYIADGSAVPRPQITPPEPTLFASSEDYTISGVPNGAVIALDGAAVGTADGMDIIMSFPEPGQYQIEIDPPFPWLSAKWLVEST
;
A
#
# COMPACT_ATOMS: atom_id res chain seq x y z
N MET A 1 8.65 3.66 29.79
CA MET A 1 8.36 4.93 29.10
C MET A 1 7.21 4.65 28.15
N THR A 2 6.15 5.45 28.18
CA THR A 2 4.98 5.23 27.30
C THR A 2 5.18 5.98 26.00
N ASN A 3 5.03 5.27 24.87
CA ASN A 3 5.13 5.83 23.52
C ASN A 3 3.74 6.17 22.99
N TYR A 4 3.66 7.22 22.22
CA TYR A 4 2.46 7.64 21.51
C TYR A 4 2.79 7.88 20.06
N VAL A 5 1.91 7.47 19.16
CA VAL A 5 1.95 7.85 17.75
C VAL A 5 1.00 9.01 17.51
N HIS A 6 1.41 9.97 16.68
CA HIS A 6 0.50 11.00 16.17
C HIS A 6 0.04 10.63 14.76
N PHE A 7 -1.20 10.95 14.44
CA PHE A 7 -1.79 10.64 13.15
C PHE A 7 -2.71 11.76 12.64
N ASP A 8 -2.94 11.79 11.32
CA ASP A 8 -3.86 12.74 10.68
C ASP A 8 -5.30 12.21 10.60
N ALA A 9 -6.20 12.99 9.99
CA ALA A 9 -7.61 12.63 9.85
C ALA A 9 -7.85 11.38 8.99
N ASP A 10 -6.91 11.04 8.10
CA ASP A 10 -6.98 9.82 7.27
C ASP A 10 -6.39 8.61 8.02
N GLY A 11 -5.78 8.82 9.19
CA GLY A 11 -5.14 7.77 9.98
C GLY A 11 -3.67 7.55 9.64
N ARG A 12 -3.03 8.42 8.83
CA ARG A 12 -1.60 8.30 8.53
C ARG A 12 -0.79 8.64 9.77
N ILE A 13 0.06 7.71 10.18
CA ILE A 13 0.98 7.93 11.30
C ILE A 13 2.15 8.80 10.82
N GLY A 14 2.30 9.98 11.42
CA GLY A 14 3.37 10.93 11.10
C GLY A 14 4.66 10.71 11.90
N GLY A 15 4.59 9.97 13.01
CA GLY A 15 5.73 9.68 13.88
C GLY A 15 5.31 9.34 15.30
N SER A 16 6.30 9.19 16.19
CA SER A 16 6.10 8.84 17.59
C SER A 16 6.77 9.83 18.55
N THR A 17 6.22 9.93 19.76
CA THR A 17 6.77 10.72 20.86
C THR A 17 6.76 9.91 22.14
N THR A 18 7.65 10.27 23.08
CA THR A 18 7.77 9.64 24.39
C THR A 18 7.32 10.63 25.47
N GLY A 19 6.63 10.14 26.51
CA GLY A 19 6.27 10.97 27.68
C GLY A 19 4.93 11.70 27.57
N GLY A 20 3.88 10.96 27.22
CA GLY A 20 2.53 11.43 26.92
C GLY A 20 2.02 12.63 27.70
N ALA A 21 1.41 13.56 26.97
CA ALA A 21 0.42 14.45 27.53
C ALA A 21 -0.90 13.67 27.75
N PRO A 22 -1.74 14.07 28.73
CA PRO A 22 -3.03 13.41 28.97
C PRO A 22 -3.91 13.43 27.71
N GLU A 23 -4.81 12.45 27.61
CA GLU A 23 -5.82 12.34 26.55
C GLU A 23 -6.53 13.69 26.34
N GLY A 24 -6.61 14.15 25.09
CA GLY A 24 -7.14 15.47 24.74
C GLY A 24 -6.10 16.60 24.66
N THR A 25 -4.81 16.33 24.89
CA THR A 25 -3.76 17.34 24.71
C THR A 25 -3.27 17.37 23.26
N THR A 26 -3.36 18.53 22.60
CA THR A 26 -2.66 18.77 21.33
C THR A 26 -1.16 18.88 21.59
N VAL A 27 -0.38 17.93 21.10
CA VAL A 27 1.10 17.97 21.17
C VAL A 27 1.64 18.30 19.78
N HIS A 28 2.45 19.36 19.67
CA HIS A 28 3.06 19.80 18.40
C HIS A 28 2.07 20.07 17.23
N GLY A 29 0.80 20.40 17.51
CA GLY A 29 -0.20 20.75 16.49
C GLY A 29 -0.94 19.57 15.85
N PHE A 30 -0.71 18.33 16.31
CA PHE A 30 -1.46 17.17 15.86
C PHE A 30 -2.70 16.93 16.73
N PRO A 31 -3.89 16.75 16.13
CA PRO A 31 -5.13 16.58 16.87
C PRO A 31 -5.33 15.18 17.47
N PHE A 32 -4.58 14.16 17.02
CA PHE A 32 -4.83 12.77 17.42
C PHE A 32 -3.57 12.03 17.91
N PHE A 33 -3.71 11.29 19.02
CA PHE A 33 -2.67 10.46 19.62
C PHE A 33 -3.20 9.07 19.96
N LEU A 34 -2.39 8.05 19.73
CA LEU A 34 -2.67 6.68 20.19
C LEU A 34 -1.46 6.12 20.91
N GLN A 35 -1.66 5.51 22.08
CA GLN A 35 -0.58 4.87 22.83
C GLN A 35 -0.05 3.66 22.06
N GLY A 36 1.22 3.68 21.68
CA GLY A 36 1.92 2.56 21.06
C GLY A 36 3.17 2.98 20.29
N SER A 37 3.76 2.02 19.57
CA SER A 37 5.05 2.18 18.87
C SER A 37 4.95 1.77 17.40
N TRP A 38 3.83 2.05 16.74
CA TRP A 38 3.60 1.69 15.33
C TRP A 38 4.24 2.69 14.37
N SER A 39 4.60 2.22 13.17
CA SER A 39 5.18 3.03 12.10
C SER A 39 4.15 3.25 10.98
N GLY A 40 4.11 4.46 10.40
CA GLY A 40 3.31 4.76 9.21
C GLY A 40 3.72 3.96 7.96
N GLU A 41 4.89 3.33 7.99
CA GLU A 41 5.34 2.41 6.94
C GLU A 41 4.58 1.09 6.96
N THR A 42 4.05 0.67 8.11
CA THR A 42 3.45 -0.68 8.26
C THR A 42 2.02 -0.63 8.78
N HIS A 43 1.62 0.45 9.42
CA HIS A 43 0.31 0.61 10.05
C HIS A 43 -0.31 1.95 9.72
N TYR A 44 -1.62 2.00 9.88
CA TYR A 44 -2.41 3.22 9.94
C TYR A 44 -3.41 3.14 11.10
N ILE A 45 -4.02 4.25 11.46
CA ILE A 45 -5.05 4.28 12.50
C ILE A 45 -6.44 4.24 11.87
N ALA A 46 -7.23 3.23 12.22
CA ALA A 46 -8.63 3.11 11.86
C ALA A 46 -9.45 2.82 13.12
N ASP A 47 -10.57 3.52 13.30
CA ASP A 47 -11.48 3.36 14.45
C ASP A 47 -10.75 3.38 15.81
N GLY A 48 -9.76 4.27 15.95
CA GLY A 48 -8.98 4.44 17.18
C GLY A 48 -7.97 3.33 17.47
N SER A 49 -7.73 2.42 16.52
CA SER A 49 -6.78 1.32 16.66
C SER A 49 -5.75 1.31 15.53
N ALA A 50 -4.54 0.85 15.82
CA ALA A 50 -3.54 0.63 14.78
C ALA A 50 -3.86 -0.66 14.00
N VAL A 51 -3.96 -0.54 12.68
CA VAL A 51 -4.25 -1.63 11.75
C VAL A 51 -3.09 -1.75 10.76
N PRO A 52 -2.65 -2.97 10.41
CA PRO A 52 -1.66 -3.16 9.35
C PRO A 52 -2.14 -2.55 8.04
N ARG A 53 -1.23 -1.90 7.32
CA ARG A 53 -1.53 -1.40 5.97
C ARG A 53 -1.77 -2.59 5.03
N PRO A 54 -2.86 -2.59 4.23
CA PRO A 54 -3.14 -3.67 3.32
C PRO A 54 -2.09 -3.72 2.19
N GLN A 55 -1.79 -4.91 1.71
CA GLN A 55 -0.79 -5.15 0.66
C GLN A 55 -1.42 -5.95 -0.47
N ILE A 56 -1.08 -5.58 -1.71
CA ILE A 56 -1.45 -6.34 -2.90
C ILE A 56 -0.59 -7.61 -2.93
N THR A 57 -1.23 -8.75 -3.14
CA THR A 57 -0.54 -10.03 -3.29
C THR A 57 -0.31 -10.28 -4.78
N PRO A 58 0.94 -10.48 -5.24
CA PRO A 58 1.23 -10.86 -6.62
C PRO A 58 0.48 -12.14 -7.02
N PRO A 59 -0.18 -12.16 -8.19
CA PRO A 59 -0.77 -13.39 -8.72
C PRO A 59 0.29 -14.47 -9.00
N GLU A 60 -0.07 -15.71 -8.71
CA GLU A 60 0.70 -16.90 -9.08
C GLU A 60 0.00 -17.64 -10.23
N PRO A 61 0.74 -18.24 -11.18
CA PRO A 61 2.20 -18.28 -11.26
C PRO A 61 2.81 -16.99 -11.83
N THR A 62 4.06 -16.68 -11.48
CA THR A 62 4.82 -15.58 -12.12
C THR A 62 5.45 -15.98 -13.46
N LEU A 63 5.30 -17.24 -13.89
CA LEU A 63 5.76 -17.77 -15.18
C LEU A 63 4.55 -18.34 -15.93
N PHE A 64 4.29 -17.83 -17.14
CA PHE A 64 3.11 -18.21 -17.93
C PHE A 64 3.39 -18.14 -19.43
N ALA A 65 2.47 -18.65 -20.25
CA ALA A 65 2.60 -18.59 -21.70
C ALA A 65 2.19 -17.20 -22.23
N SER A 66 2.93 -16.67 -23.21
CA SER A 66 2.63 -15.38 -23.86
C SER A 66 1.22 -15.26 -24.48
N SER A 67 0.56 -16.39 -24.73
CA SER A 67 -0.83 -16.43 -25.17
C SER A 67 -1.87 -16.27 -24.06
N GLU A 68 -1.44 -16.29 -22.78
CA GLU A 68 -2.32 -16.20 -21.62
C GLU A 68 -2.32 -14.78 -21.04
N ASP A 69 -3.49 -14.36 -20.56
CA ASP A 69 -3.63 -13.11 -19.84
C ASP A 69 -3.21 -13.28 -18.38
N TYR A 70 -2.47 -12.30 -17.87
CA TYR A 70 -2.11 -12.21 -16.46
C TYR A 70 -3.11 -11.32 -15.72
N THR A 71 -3.85 -11.91 -14.79
CA THR A 71 -4.92 -11.20 -14.05
C THR A 71 -4.46 -10.83 -12.65
N ILE A 72 -4.53 -9.55 -12.31
CA ILE A 72 -4.22 -9.01 -10.99
C ILE A 72 -5.52 -8.57 -10.33
N SER A 73 -5.85 -9.19 -9.20
CA SER A 73 -7.07 -8.95 -8.45
C SER A 73 -6.80 -8.19 -7.14
N GLY A 74 -7.85 -7.58 -6.59
CA GLY A 74 -7.77 -6.87 -5.29
C GLY A 74 -6.99 -5.56 -5.33
N VAL A 75 -6.84 -4.95 -6.51
CA VAL A 75 -6.18 -3.64 -6.65
C VAL A 75 -7.20 -2.53 -6.35
N PRO A 76 -6.90 -1.61 -5.41
CA PRO A 76 -7.82 -0.53 -5.07
C PRO A 76 -7.95 0.48 -6.22
N ASN A 77 -9.13 1.09 -6.33
CA ASN A 77 -9.38 2.20 -7.24
C ASN A 77 -8.37 3.35 -7.00
N GLY A 78 -7.88 3.95 -8.08
CA GLY A 78 -6.92 5.04 -8.05
C GLY A 78 -5.45 4.60 -7.97
N ALA A 79 -5.17 3.29 -7.95
CA ALA A 79 -3.79 2.81 -7.97
C ALA A 79 -3.11 3.07 -9.32
N VAL A 80 -1.90 3.63 -9.31
CA VAL A 80 -1.08 3.79 -10.52
C VAL A 80 -0.41 2.47 -10.85
N ILE A 81 -0.51 2.06 -12.10
CA ILE A 81 0.06 0.81 -12.61
C ILE A 81 1.23 1.20 -13.51
N ALA A 82 2.41 0.63 -13.27
CA ALA A 82 3.57 0.78 -14.11
C ALA A 82 4.14 -0.58 -14.55
N LEU A 83 4.60 -0.62 -15.79
CA LEU A 83 5.27 -1.76 -16.41
C LEU A 83 6.68 -1.32 -16.81
N ASP A 84 7.69 -2.03 -16.32
CA ASP A 84 9.12 -1.72 -16.52
C ASP A 84 9.47 -0.26 -16.19
N GLY A 85 8.85 0.26 -15.12
CA GLY A 85 9.03 1.63 -14.63
C GLY A 85 8.24 2.71 -15.41
N ALA A 86 7.50 2.34 -16.46
CA ALA A 86 6.65 3.26 -17.20
C ALA A 86 5.19 3.14 -16.76
N ALA A 87 4.55 4.25 -16.39
CA ALA A 87 3.12 4.24 -16.04
C ALA A 87 2.27 3.87 -17.27
N VAL A 88 1.44 2.84 -17.12
CA VAL A 88 0.57 2.30 -18.19
C VAL A 88 -0.91 2.59 -17.94
N GLY A 89 -1.30 2.93 -16.70
CA GLY A 89 -2.68 3.25 -16.40
C GLY A 89 -2.98 3.47 -14.92
N THR A 90 -4.27 3.53 -14.61
CA THR A 90 -4.81 3.65 -13.25
C THR A 90 -5.92 2.62 -13.06
N ALA A 91 -5.89 1.92 -11.93
CA ALA A 91 -6.91 0.94 -11.59
C ALA A 91 -8.24 1.62 -11.21
N ASP A 92 -9.35 1.01 -11.58
CA ASP A 92 -10.72 1.48 -11.26
C ASP A 92 -11.38 0.70 -10.11
N GLY A 93 -10.63 -0.22 -9.48
CA GLY A 93 -11.11 -1.11 -8.43
C GLY A 93 -11.62 -2.46 -8.94
N MET A 94 -11.56 -2.73 -10.25
CA MET A 94 -11.79 -4.04 -10.83
C MET A 94 -10.48 -4.80 -11.07
N ASP A 95 -10.58 -6.05 -11.53
CA ASP A 95 -9.42 -6.86 -11.90
C ASP A 95 -8.68 -6.23 -13.08
N ILE A 96 -7.35 -6.21 -13.00
CA ILE A 96 -6.49 -5.76 -14.08
C ILE A 96 -6.10 -6.97 -14.92
N ILE A 97 -6.33 -6.89 -16.23
CA ILE A 97 -5.96 -7.92 -17.19
C ILE A 97 -4.80 -7.38 -18.03
N MET A 98 -3.66 -8.06 -18.00
CA MET A 98 -2.47 -7.72 -18.77
C MET A 98 -2.15 -8.82 -19.79
N SER A 99 -1.82 -8.45 -21.01
CA SER A 99 -1.38 -9.38 -22.06
C SER A 99 0.08 -9.09 -22.42
N PHE A 100 0.89 -10.15 -22.55
CA PHE A 100 2.33 -10.07 -22.81
C PHE A 100 2.67 -10.76 -24.14
N PRO A 101 2.47 -10.06 -25.29
CA PRO A 101 2.52 -10.69 -26.61
C PRO A 101 3.93 -11.13 -27.05
N GLU A 102 4.97 -10.62 -26.38
CA GLU A 102 6.34 -11.04 -26.60
C GLU A 102 6.83 -11.83 -25.38
N PRO A 103 7.56 -12.94 -25.57
CA PRO A 103 8.23 -13.61 -24.47
C PRO A 103 9.29 -12.70 -23.85
N GLY A 104 9.37 -12.70 -22.53
CA GLY A 104 10.28 -11.83 -21.80
C GLY A 104 9.97 -11.73 -20.32
N GLN A 105 10.90 -11.11 -19.59
CA GLN A 105 10.70 -10.75 -18.19
C GLN A 105 10.19 -9.32 -18.10
N TYR A 106 9.15 -9.12 -17.31
CA TYR A 106 8.48 -7.84 -17.11
C TYR A 106 8.39 -7.51 -15.62
N GLN A 107 8.59 -6.24 -15.28
CA GLN A 107 8.44 -5.72 -13.93
C GLN A 107 7.11 -4.99 -13.78
N ILE A 108 6.26 -5.50 -12.91
CA ILE A 108 4.98 -4.87 -12.56
C ILE A 108 5.17 -4.09 -11.26
N GLU A 109 4.73 -2.83 -11.28
CA GLU A 109 4.68 -1.95 -10.13
C GLU A 109 3.25 -1.42 -9.95
N ILE A 110 2.72 -1.51 -8.74
CA ILE A 110 1.44 -0.92 -8.38
C ILE A 110 1.66 0.03 -7.21
N ASP A 111 1.31 1.30 -7.42
CA ASP A 111 1.35 2.35 -6.41
C ASP A 111 -0.09 2.77 -6.04
N PRO A 112 -0.71 2.12 -5.04
CA PRO A 112 -2.06 2.38 -4.64
C PRO A 112 -2.17 3.62 -3.74
N PRO A 113 -3.35 4.26 -3.68
CA PRO A 113 -3.59 5.29 -2.67
C PRO A 113 -3.50 4.69 -1.26
N PHE A 114 -3.14 5.53 -0.30
CA PHE A 114 -3.22 5.20 1.12
C PHE A 114 -4.63 4.66 1.47
N PRO A 115 -4.76 3.62 2.32
CA PRO A 115 -3.76 3.07 3.24
C PRO A 115 -2.85 1.98 2.68
N TRP A 116 -2.98 1.61 1.41
CA TRP A 116 -2.30 0.46 0.84
C TRP A 116 -0.80 0.65 0.71
N LEU A 117 -0.05 -0.45 0.77
CA LEU A 117 1.37 -0.50 0.44
C LEU A 117 1.56 -0.71 -1.05
N SER A 118 2.56 -0.02 -1.62
CA SER A 118 2.99 -0.25 -2.99
C SER A 118 3.55 -1.67 -3.13
N ALA A 119 3.31 -2.28 -4.30
CA ALA A 119 3.73 -3.65 -4.60
C ALA A 119 4.56 -3.66 -5.89
N LYS A 120 5.56 -4.53 -5.93
CA LYS A 120 6.50 -4.64 -7.05
C LYS A 120 6.96 -6.08 -7.19
N TRP A 121 6.84 -6.66 -8.38
CA TRP A 121 7.28 -8.02 -8.66
C TRP A 121 7.67 -8.21 -10.13
N LEU A 122 8.32 -9.34 -10.42
CA LEU A 122 8.69 -9.76 -11.76
C LEU A 122 7.77 -10.88 -12.22
N VAL A 123 7.44 -10.86 -13.51
CA VAL A 123 6.79 -11.96 -14.21
C VAL A 123 7.56 -12.33 -15.45
N GLU A 124 7.41 -13.54 -15.93
CA GLU A 124 8.04 -14.06 -17.13
C GLU A 124 7.00 -14.69 -18.06
N SER A 125 6.96 -14.19 -19.28
CA SER A 125 6.12 -14.67 -20.37
C SER A 125 6.98 -15.54 -21.30
N THR A 126 6.51 -16.75 -21.64
CA THR A 126 7.24 -17.74 -22.47
C THR A 126 6.60 -18.02 -23.82
#